data_AF-A0A4Q7LTB4-F1
#
_entry.id   AF-A0A4Q7LTB4-F1
#
_cell.length_a   1.000
_cell.length_b   1.000
_cell.length_c   1.000
_cell.angle_alpha   90.00
_cell.angle_beta   90.00
_cell.angle_gamma   90.00
#
_symmetry.space_group_name_H-M   'P 1'
#
loop_
_entity.id
_entity.type
_entity.pdbx_description
1 polymer ?
#
loop_
_entity_poly.entity_id
_entity_poly.type
_entity_poly.pdbx_seq_one_letter_code
_entity_poly.pdbx_strand_id
1 'polypeptide(L)'
;MRIDITSVQELGLLIRAARKTQGVRMDDLAGSAGVGPVFVREVERGKDTVQLGRVLRLLDELGLHLRVDLPDDCLAALDKLRREGVKPLPPRRT
;
A
#
# COMPACT_ATOMS: atom_id res chain seq x y z
N MET A 1 -13.44 11.75 -0.78
CA MET A 1 -13.05 12.12 0.60
C MET A 1 -11.58 11.79 0.79
N ARG A 2 -10.83 12.57 1.58
CA ARG A 2 -9.46 12.25 2.00
C ARG A 2 -9.49 11.95 3.50
N ILE A 3 -8.77 10.92 3.93
CA ILE A 3 -8.67 10.51 5.33
C ILE A 3 -7.18 10.42 5.64
N ASP A 4 -6.75 11.07 6.71
CA ASP A 4 -5.38 10.98 7.19
C ASP A 4 -5.19 9.65 7.91
N ILE A 5 -4.14 8.92 7.54
CA ILE A 5 -3.83 7.62 8.11
C ILE A 5 -2.68 7.77 9.10
N THR A 6 -2.93 7.44 10.35
CA THR A 6 -1.97 7.54 11.46
C THR A 6 -1.48 6.19 11.96
N SER A 7 -2.11 5.08 11.53
CA SER A 7 -1.74 3.72 11.93
C SER A 7 -2.03 2.68 10.84
N VAL A 8 -1.37 1.52 10.91
CA VAL A 8 -1.62 0.40 10.00
C VAL A 8 -3.03 -0.18 10.20
N GLN A 9 -3.53 -0.16 11.44
CA GLN A 9 -4.90 -0.55 11.77
C GLN A 9 -5.94 0.32 11.05
N GLU A 10 -5.73 1.63 11.02
CA GLU A 10 -6.62 2.57 10.32
C GLU A 10 -6.67 2.28 8.82
N LEU A 11 -5.50 2.09 8.17
CA LEU A 11 -5.44 1.65 6.77
C LEU A 11 -6.19 0.33 6.55
N GLY A 12 -6.00 -0.65 7.43
CA GLY A 12 -6.69 -1.94 7.37
C GLY A 12 -8.21 -1.82 7.43
N LEU A 13 -8.72 -0.93 8.29
CA LEU A 13 -10.16 -0.65 8.39
C LEU A 13 -10.71 0.00 7.12
N LEU A 14 -9.97 0.94 6.52
CA LEU A 14 -10.37 1.59 5.26
C LEU A 14 -10.45 0.58 4.10
N ILE A 15 -9.44 -0.28 3.97
CA ILE A 15 -9.41 -1.36 2.98
C ILE A 15 -10.61 -2.30 3.17
N ARG A 16 -10.86 -2.72 4.41
CA ARG A 16 -11.97 -3.62 4.75
C ARG A 16 -13.32 -2.99 4.43
N ALA A 17 -13.50 -1.72 4.78
CA ALA A 17 -14.73 -0.97 4.51
C ALA A 17 -14.99 -0.91 3.00
N ALA A 18 -14.01 -0.50 2.20
CA ALA A 18 -14.11 -0.44 0.74
C ALA A 18 -14.47 -1.80 0.14
N ARG A 19 -13.74 -2.87 0.51
CA ARG A 19 -14.01 -4.22 0.00
C ARG A 19 -15.43 -4.68 0.35
N LYS A 20 -15.86 -4.47 1.60
CA LYS A 20 -17.21 -4.88 2.07
C LYS A 20 -18.31 -4.10 1.34
N THR A 21 -18.15 -2.80 1.13
CA THR A 21 -19.10 -1.99 0.38
C THR A 21 -19.19 -2.42 -1.08
N GLN A 22 -18.09 -2.87 -1.68
CA GLN A 22 -18.05 -3.39 -3.05
C GLN A 22 -18.55 -4.85 -3.16
N GLY A 23 -18.85 -5.53 -2.04
CA GLY A 23 -19.29 -6.94 -2.06
C GLY A 23 -18.22 -7.95 -2.44
N VAL A 24 -16.95 -7.54 -2.51
CA VAL A 24 -15.83 -8.38 -2.96
C VAL A 24 -15.42 -9.34 -1.83
N ARG A 25 -15.20 -10.63 -2.12
CA ARG A 25 -14.70 -11.58 -1.12
C ARG A 25 -13.20 -11.41 -0.94
N MET A 26 -12.68 -11.82 0.22
CA MET A 26 -11.24 -11.77 0.49
C MET A 26 -10.46 -12.65 -0.50
N ASP A 27 -11.02 -13.80 -0.89
CA ASP A 27 -10.37 -14.72 -1.83
C ASP A 27 -10.28 -14.11 -3.24
N ASP A 28 -11.32 -13.40 -3.67
CA ASP A 28 -11.37 -12.75 -4.98
C ASP A 28 -10.34 -11.61 -5.06
N LEU A 29 -10.33 -10.73 -4.04
CA LEU A 29 -9.34 -9.65 -3.93
C LEU A 29 -7.91 -10.20 -3.82
N ALA A 30 -7.74 -11.30 -3.07
CA ALA A 30 -6.43 -11.95 -2.96
C ALA A 30 -5.95 -12.45 -4.32
N GLY A 31 -6.84 -13.11 -5.07
CA GLY A 31 -6.57 -13.60 -6.42
C GLY A 31 -6.15 -12.48 -7.37
N SER A 32 -6.92 -11.39 -7.43
CA SER A 32 -6.64 -10.28 -8.34
C SER A 32 -5.34 -9.55 -8.00
N ALA A 33 -5.05 -9.34 -6.72
CA ALA A 33 -3.81 -8.71 -6.28
C ALA A 33 -2.56 -9.64 -6.33
N GLY A 34 -2.73 -10.92 -6.71
CA GLY A 34 -1.65 -11.91 -6.74
C GLY A 34 -1.09 -12.24 -5.35
N VAL A 35 -1.96 -12.32 -4.35
CA VAL A 35 -1.62 -12.60 -2.95
C VAL A 35 -2.47 -13.75 -2.38
N GLY A 36 -2.10 -14.25 -1.19
CA GLY A 36 -2.91 -15.27 -0.51
C GLY A 36 -4.04 -14.65 0.33
N PRO A 37 -5.18 -15.34 0.55
CA PRO A 37 -6.28 -14.84 1.38
C PRO A 37 -5.89 -14.48 2.82
N VAL A 38 -4.90 -15.20 3.38
CA VAL A 38 -4.33 -14.87 4.69
C VAL A 38 -3.71 -13.48 4.67
N PHE A 39 -3.03 -13.08 3.59
CA PHE A 39 -2.44 -11.75 3.48
C PHE A 39 -3.52 -10.66 3.55
N VAL A 40 -4.63 -10.81 2.82
CA VAL A 40 -5.76 -9.87 2.88
C VAL A 40 -6.31 -9.77 4.31
N ARG A 41 -6.50 -10.90 4.99
CA ARG A 41 -6.94 -10.92 6.39
C ARG A 41 -5.99 -10.17 7.32
N GLU A 42 -4.68 -10.38 7.19
CA GLU A 42 -3.68 -9.72 8.03
C GLU A 42 -3.63 -8.21 7.78
N VAL A 43 -3.76 -7.78 6.52
CA VAL A 43 -3.84 -6.36 6.14
C VAL A 43 -5.09 -5.70 6.73
N GLU A 44 -6.27 -6.31 6.57
CA GLU A 44 -7.53 -5.79 7.14
C GLU A 44 -7.54 -5.73 8.68
N ARG A 45 -6.65 -6.51 9.32
CA ARG A 45 -6.45 -6.55 10.77
C ARG A 45 -5.30 -5.66 11.24
N GLY A 46 -4.71 -4.85 10.35
CA GLY A 46 -3.70 -3.88 10.73
C GLY A 46 -2.35 -4.46 11.11
N LYS A 47 -1.97 -5.64 10.59
CA LYS A 47 -0.65 -6.20 10.92
C LYS A 47 0.48 -5.31 10.41
N ASP A 48 1.31 -4.81 11.31
CA ASP A 48 2.41 -3.87 10.99
C ASP A 48 3.48 -4.43 10.05
N THR A 49 3.65 -5.75 10.02
CA THR A 49 4.71 -6.43 9.25
C THR A 49 4.27 -6.87 7.85
N VAL A 50 3.12 -6.40 7.36
CA VAL A 50 2.69 -6.66 5.99
C VAL A 50 3.62 -5.98 4.98
N GLN A 51 3.89 -6.66 3.87
CA GLN A 51 4.72 -6.10 2.81
C GLN A 51 3.97 -4.98 2.08
N LEU A 52 4.41 -3.73 2.27
CA LEU A 52 3.77 -2.54 1.69
C LEU A 52 3.51 -2.64 0.19
N GLY A 53 4.47 -3.16 -0.60
CA GLY A 53 4.28 -3.31 -2.05
C GLY A 53 3.09 -4.19 -2.44
N ARG A 54 2.72 -5.17 -1.60
CA ARG A 54 1.52 -6.01 -1.80
C ARG A 54 0.25 -5.30 -1.33
N VAL A 55 0.35 -4.46 -0.30
CA VAL A 55 -0.76 -3.58 0.13
C VAL A 55 -1.12 -2.59 -0.98
N LEU A 56 -0.12 -2.00 -1.65
CA LEU A 56 -0.36 -1.08 -2.77
C LEU A 56 -1.15 -1.74 -3.90
N ARG A 57 -0.89 -3.03 -4.19
CA ARG A 57 -1.70 -3.79 -5.17
C ARG A 57 -3.14 -3.97 -4.71
N LEU A 58 -3.36 -4.33 -3.43
CA LEU A 58 -4.71 -4.42 -2.89
C LEU A 58 -5.47 -3.10 -2.97
N LEU A 59 -4.79 -1.98 -2.74
CA LEU A 59 -5.39 -0.65 -2.88
C LEU A 59 -5.82 -0.39 -4.33
N ASP A 60 -4.93 -0.67 -5.29
CA ASP A 60 -5.21 -0.50 -6.72
C ASP A 60 -6.42 -1.33 -7.18
N GLU A 61 -6.48 -2.60 -6.79
CA GLU A 61 -7.61 -3.50 -7.07
C GLU A 61 -8.95 -3.02 -6.50
N LEU A 62 -8.93 -2.30 -5.38
CA LEU A 62 -10.13 -1.71 -4.77
C LEU A 62 -10.42 -0.29 -5.28
N GLY A 63 -9.62 0.25 -6.21
CA GLY A 63 -9.73 1.62 -6.69
C GLY A 63 -9.35 2.68 -5.64
N LEU A 64 -8.53 2.30 -4.66
CA LEU A 64 -8.03 3.18 -3.60
C LEU A 64 -6.65 3.72 -3.95
N HIS A 65 -6.41 4.99 -3.61
CA HIS A 65 -5.14 5.65 -3.88
C HIS A 65 -4.45 6.06 -2.58
N LEU A 66 -3.21 5.59 -2.39
CA LEU A 66 -2.32 6.12 -1.37
C LEU A 66 -1.61 7.36 -1.93
N ARG A 67 -1.69 8.48 -1.21
CA ARG A 67 -1.03 9.74 -1.56
C ARG A 67 -0.13 10.18 -0.42
N VAL A 68 0.98 10.81 -0.78
CA VAL A 68 1.91 11.43 0.17
C VAL A 68 1.78 12.93 0.00
N ASP A 69 1.56 13.63 1.11
CA ASP A 69 1.68 15.08 1.14
C ASP A 69 3.16 15.45 1.30
N LEU A 70 3.71 16.15 0.32
CA LEU A 70 5.14 16.46 0.24
C LEU A 70 5.30 17.99 0.26
N PRO A 71 6.15 18.55 1.15
CA PRO A 71 6.47 19.97 1.14
C PRO A 71 7.03 20.44 -0.22
N ASP A 72 6.63 21.65 -0.65
CA ASP A 72 7.00 22.19 -1.97
C ASP A 72 8.51 22.40 -2.13
N ASP A 73 9.22 22.71 -1.05
CA ASP A 73 10.68 22.89 -1.06
C ASP A 73 11.44 21.60 -1.39
N CYS A 74 10.81 20.44 -1.22
CA CYS A 74 11.36 19.13 -1.53
C CYS A 74 11.24 18.75 -3.03
N LEU A 75 10.49 19.51 -3.84
CA LEU A 75 10.24 19.19 -5.25
C LEU A 75 11.53 19.13 -6.08
N ALA A 76 12.44 20.09 -5.87
CA ALA A 76 13.72 20.12 -6.58
C ALA A 76 14.57 18.86 -6.28
N ALA A 77 14.53 18.38 -5.04
CA ALA A 77 15.22 17.15 -4.64
C ALA A 77 14.58 15.91 -5.27
N LEU A 78 13.26 15.84 -5.35
CA LEU A 78 12.54 14.76 -6.01
C LEU A 78 12.88 14.66 -7.50
N ASP A 79 12.90 15.79 -8.21
CA ASP A 79 13.23 15.84 -9.64
C ASP A 79 14.68 15.45 -9.91
N LYS A 80 15.60 15.76 -9.00
CA LYS A 80 16.97 15.26 -9.04
C LYS A 80 17.00 13.74 -8.90
N LEU A 81 16.35 13.19 -7.87
CA LEU A 81 16.30 11.74 -7.61
C LEU A 81 15.65 10.94 -8.75
N ARG A 82 14.64 11.50 -9.41
CA ARG A 82 14.01 10.86 -10.58
C ARG A 82 14.94 10.76 -11.79
N ARG A 83 15.82 11.73 -11.99
CA ARG A 83 16.79 11.75 -13.10
C ARG A 83 18.00 10.87 -12.85
N GLU A 84 18.54 10.95 -11.63
CA GLU A 84 19.81 10.29 -11.27
C GLU A 84 19.61 8.87 -10.72
N GLY A 85 18.41 8.57 -10.21
CA GLY A 85 18.11 7.34 -9.50
C GLY A 85 18.70 7.32 -8.08
N VAL A 86 18.66 6.15 -7.45
CA VAL A 86 19.31 5.90 -6.15
C VAL A 86 20.41 4.86 -6.32
N LYS A 87 21.44 4.94 -5.48
CA LYS A 87 22.50 3.93 -5.45
C LYS A 87 21.86 2.55 -5.21
N PRO A 88 22.13 1.54 -6.06
CA PRO A 88 21.56 0.22 -5.88
C PRO A 88 22.02 -0.37 -4.54
N LEU A 89 21.15 -1.20 -3.95
CA LEU A 89 21.51 -1.93 -2.74
C LEU A 89 22.72 -2.84 -3.05
N PRO A 90 23.71 -2.91 -2.14
CA PRO A 90 24.80 -3.85 -2.30
C PRO A 90 24.25 -5.28 -2.36
N PRO A 91 24.88 -6.19 -3.13
CA PRO A 91 24.45 -7.58 -3.15
C PRO A 91 24.45 -8.14 -1.72
N ARG A 92 23.40 -8.88 -1.37
CA ARG A 92 23.37 -9.62 -0.10
C ARG A 92 24.53 -10.62 -0.13
N ARG A 93 25.41 -10.56 0.88
CA ARG A 93 26.38 -11.63 1.15
C ARG A 93 25.60 -12.82 1.70
N THR A 94 25.31 -13.79 0.85
CA THR A 94 24.83 -15.14 1.24
C THR A 94 26.01 -16.03 1.57
#